data_AF-A0A4U3ANX9-F1
#
_entry.id   AF-A0A4U3ANX9-F1
#
_cell.length_a   1.000
_cell.length_b   1.000
_cell.length_c   1.000
_cell.angle_alpha   90.00
_cell.angle_beta   90.00
_cell.angle_gamma   90.00
#
_symmetry.space_group_name_H-M   'P 1'
#
loop_
_entity.id
_entity.type
_entity.pdbx_description
1 polymer ?
#
loop_
_entity_poly.entity_id
_entity_poly.type
_entity_poly.pdbx_seq_one_letter_code
_entity_poly.pdbx_strand_id
1 'polypeptide(L)'
;EEYGKDAVGFISSSKITNEDNYVIQRLARQVFETNNIDNCSRYCQSPATDGLFRTIGMGGDAGTIKDIAQSGLVIIVGCNPTEGHPVLATRIKRAHKLHGQKLIVADLRKTEMAERSDVFISPKQGTDQVWLMA
;
A
#
# COMPACT_ATOMS: atom_id res chain seq x y z
N GLU A 1 -13.73 25.87 23.78
CA GLU A 1 -13.32 27.07 24.55
C GLU A 1 -12.79 26.70 25.92
N GLU A 2 -13.51 25.88 26.70
CA GLU A 2 -13.09 25.48 28.06
C GLU A 2 -11.79 24.63 28.11
N TYR A 3 -11.60 23.71 27.16
CA TYR A 3 -10.49 22.73 27.18
C TYR A 3 -9.39 22.97 26.13
N GLY A 4 -9.43 24.10 25.43
CA GLY A 4 -8.54 24.39 24.30
C GLY A 4 -8.92 23.69 22.99
N LYS A 5 -8.13 23.94 21.93
CA LYS A 5 -8.41 23.50 20.54
C LYS A 5 -8.10 22.02 20.32
N ASP A 6 -7.06 21.51 20.98
CA ASP A 6 -6.60 20.12 20.85
C ASP A 6 -7.40 19.11 21.69
N ALA A 7 -8.46 19.56 22.38
CA ALA A 7 -9.39 18.68 23.08
C ALA A 7 -10.36 17.93 22.15
N VAL A 8 -10.40 18.30 20.86
CA VAL A 8 -11.24 17.68 19.83
C VAL A 8 -10.36 17.00 18.78
N GLY A 9 -10.84 15.88 18.24
CA GLY A 9 -10.22 15.17 17.13
C GLY A 9 -11.21 14.81 16.03
N PHE A 10 -10.74 14.82 14.80
CA PHE A 10 -11.49 14.52 13.59
C PHE A 10 -10.96 13.24 12.96
N ILE A 11 -11.85 12.31 12.61
CA ILE A 11 -11.50 11.09 11.89
C ILE A 11 -12.19 11.10 10.54
N SER A 12 -11.40 11.25 9.47
CA SER A 12 -11.90 11.13 8.10
C SER A 12 -11.72 9.70 7.58
N SER A 13 -11.93 9.46 6.29
CA SER A 13 -11.96 8.10 5.74
C SER A 13 -11.37 8.04 4.34
N SER A 14 -10.73 6.92 4.01
CA SER A 14 -10.29 6.62 2.64
C SER A 14 -11.44 6.15 1.72
N LYS A 15 -12.70 6.15 2.22
CA LYS A 15 -13.89 5.65 1.51
C LYS A 15 -14.89 6.75 1.14
N ILE A 16 -14.64 7.99 1.59
CA ILE A 16 -15.38 9.18 1.17
C ILE A 16 -14.64 9.87 0.04
N THR A 17 -15.25 10.90 -0.54
CA THR A 17 -14.65 11.63 -1.65
C THR A 17 -13.40 12.41 -1.22
N ASN A 18 -12.59 12.83 -2.19
CA ASN A 18 -11.42 13.66 -1.91
C ASN A 18 -11.87 15.04 -1.39
N GLU A 19 -12.99 15.54 -1.91
CA GLU A 19 -13.65 16.77 -1.55
C GLU A 19 -14.10 16.74 -0.09
N ASP A 20 -14.75 15.66 0.35
CA ASP A 20 -15.16 15.50 1.75
C ASP A 20 -13.93 15.50 2.68
N ASN A 21 -12.89 14.74 2.33
CA ASN A 21 -11.65 14.73 3.10
C ASN A 21 -11.02 16.14 3.18
N TYR A 22 -11.03 16.88 2.07
CA TYR A 22 -10.52 18.25 2.00
C TYR A 22 -11.34 19.21 2.89
N VAL A 23 -12.67 19.09 2.88
CA VAL A 23 -13.54 19.93 3.69
C VAL A 23 -13.36 19.62 5.18
N ILE A 24 -13.29 18.35 5.57
CA ILE A 24 -13.13 17.95 6.98
C ILE A 24 -11.77 18.44 7.52
N GLN A 25 -10.67 18.28 6.76
CA GLN A 25 -9.37 18.79 7.20
C GLN A 25 -9.33 20.31 7.29
N ARG A 26 -10.05 21.00 6.40
CA ARG A 26 -10.16 22.46 6.44
C ARG A 26 -10.99 22.90 7.64
N LEU A 27 -12.10 22.23 7.94
CA LEU A 27 -12.90 22.47 9.14
C LEU A 27 -12.04 22.32 10.40
N ALA A 28 -11.34 21.20 10.55
CA ALA A 28 -10.47 20.94 11.70
C ALA A 28 -9.40 22.03 11.88
N ARG A 29 -8.68 22.37 10.81
CA ARG A 29 -7.54 23.29 10.88
C ARG A 29 -7.89 24.77 10.86
N GLN A 30 -8.97 25.16 10.19
CA GLN A 30 -9.30 26.58 9.98
C GLN A 30 -10.41 27.07 10.89
N VAL A 31 -11.33 26.19 11.32
CA VAL A 31 -12.46 26.57 12.18
C VAL A 31 -12.19 26.15 13.62
N PHE A 32 -11.76 24.90 13.83
CA PHE A 32 -11.41 24.40 15.16
C PHE A 32 -9.94 24.67 15.53
N GLU A 33 -9.15 25.13 14.57
CA GLU A 33 -7.74 25.50 14.76
C GLU A 33 -6.90 24.39 15.43
N THR A 34 -7.18 23.13 15.08
CA THR A 34 -6.41 21.96 15.53
C THR A 34 -5.88 21.15 14.35
N ASN A 35 -4.74 20.52 14.55
CA ASN A 35 -4.18 19.53 13.61
C ASN A 35 -4.59 18.10 13.95
N ASN A 36 -5.46 17.91 14.96
CA ASN A 36 -6.01 16.61 15.34
C ASN A 36 -7.03 16.13 14.29
N ILE A 37 -6.53 15.83 13.09
CA ILE A 37 -7.28 15.15 12.06
C ILE A 37 -6.45 14.01 11.49
N ASP A 38 -7.09 12.86 11.35
CA ASP A 38 -6.44 11.66 10.85
C ASP A 38 -7.44 10.76 10.11
N ASN A 39 -6.96 9.70 9.45
CA ASN A 39 -7.82 8.70 8.82
C ASN A 39 -7.20 7.30 8.80
N CYS A 40 -7.97 6.32 8.30
CA CYS A 40 -7.55 4.92 8.28
C CYS A 40 -6.26 4.63 7.46
N SER A 41 -5.77 5.56 6.64
CA SER A 41 -4.47 5.45 5.97
C SER A 41 -3.31 5.41 6.97
N ARG A 42 -3.49 5.87 8.21
CA ARG A 42 -2.49 5.71 9.29
C ARG A 42 -2.02 4.26 9.42
N TYR A 43 -2.96 3.34 9.45
CA TYR A 43 -2.67 1.91 9.64
C TYR A 43 -2.27 1.21 8.35
N CYS A 44 -2.67 1.74 7.20
CA CYS A 44 -2.51 1.05 5.91
C CYS A 44 -1.25 1.52 5.16
N GLN A 45 -1.09 2.84 4.99
CA GLN A 45 -0.14 3.40 4.03
C GLN A 45 1.05 4.11 4.70
N SER A 46 0.92 4.55 5.96
CA SER A 46 1.92 5.44 6.58
C SER A 46 3.34 4.87 6.60
N PRO A 47 3.58 3.59 6.95
CA PRO A 47 4.93 3.03 6.89
C PRO A 47 5.53 3.04 5.48
N ALA A 48 4.71 2.76 4.46
CA ALA A 48 5.15 2.79 3.06
C ALA A 48 5.47 4.23 2.61
N THR A 49 4.60 5.19 2.95
CA THR A 49 4.82 6.62 2.69
C THR A 49 6.12 7.11 3.33
N ASP A 50 6.39 6.79 4.59
CA ASP A 50 7.62 7.19 5.28
C ASP A 50 8.88 6.58 4.64
N GLY A 51 8.82 5.29 4.28
CA GLY A 51 9.93 4.60 3.61
C GLY A 51 10.23 5.19 2.23
N LEU A 52 9.20 5.46 1.42
CA LEU A 52 9.35 6.03 0.09
C LEU A 52 9.83 7.49 0.16
N PHE A 53 9.34 8.30 1.09
CA PHE A 53 9.85 9.66 1.29
C PHE A 53 11.34 9.67 1.62
N ARG A 54 11.80 8.78 2.51
CA ARG A 54 13.23 8.67 2.86
C ARG A 54 14.11 8.21 1.71
N THR A 55 13.57 7.41 0.79
CA THR A 55 14.34 6.78 -0.29
C THR A 55 14.34 7.61 -1.56
N ILE A 56 13.18 8.14 -1.96
CA ILE A 56 12.96 8.81 -3.26
C ILE A 56 12.25 10.16 -3.15
N GLY A 57 11.93 10.64 -1.95
CA GLY A 57 11.33 11.97 -1.74
C GLY A 57 9.84 12.09 -2.08
N MET A 58 9.15 10.98 -2.38
CA MET A 58 7.72 10.95 -2.70
C MET A 58 7.02 9.80 -1.99
N GLY A 59 5.83 10.03 -1.42
CA GLY A 59 5.08 9.06 -0.62
C GLY A 59 4.08 8.16 -1.37
N GLY A 60 4.23 8.03 -2.70
CA GLY A 60 3.31 7.29 -3.57
C GLY A 60 4.04 6.40 -4.57
N ASP A 61 3.28 5.60 -5.31
CA ASP A 61 3.84 4.64 -6.27
C ASP A 61 4.62 5.35 -7.39
N ALA A 62 5.82 4.85 -7.72
CA ALA A 62 6.69 5.43 -8.75
C ALA A 62 6.22 5.14 -10.19
N GLY A 63 5.26 4.24 -10.36
CA GLY A 63 4.76 3.80 -11.66
C GLY A 63 3.29 3.42 -11.60
N THR A 64 2.81 2.81 -12.67
CA THR A 64 1.40 2.47 -12.86
C THR A 64 1.17 0.98 -12.96
N ILE A 65 -0.10 0.56 -12.88
CA ILE A 65 -0.49 -0.82 -13.14
C ILE A 65 -0.11 -1.28 -14.56
N LYS A 66 0.03 -0.36 -15.53
CA LYS A 66 0.46 -0.71 -16.88
C LYS A 66 1.93 -1.14 -16.90
N ASP A 67 2.77 -0.46 -16.12
CA ASP A 67 4.19 -0.78 -16.01
C ASP A 67 4.38 -2.17 -15.40
N ILE A 68 3.58 -2.52 -14.38
CA ILE A 68 3.55 -3.87 -13.81
C ILE A 68 3.17 -4.92 -14.86
N ALA A 69 2.21 -4.63 -15.74
CA ALA A 69 1.79 -5.57 -16.79
C ALA A 69 2.81 -5.73 -17.94
N GLN A 70 3.71 -4.75 -18.10
CA GLN A 70 4.74 -4.73 -19.14
C GLN A 70 6.11 -5.19 -18.64
N SER A 71 6.30 -5.33 -17.33
CA SER A 71 7.60 -5.71 -16.76
C SER A 71 8.01 -7.14 -17.13
N GLY A 72 9.31 -7.38 -17.26
CA GLY A 72 9.85 -8.73 -17.44
C GLY A 72 9.81 -9.59 -16.17
N LEU A 73 9.74 -8.95 -14.99
CA LEU A 73 9.69 -9.59 -13.68
C LEU A 73 8.75 -8.82 -12.75
N VAL A 74 7.97 -9.55 -11.96
CA VAL A 74 7.20 -9.04 -10.84
C VAL A 74 7.62 -9.78 -9.58
N ILE A 75 7.94 -9.03 -8.53
CA ILE A 75 8.23 -9.56 -7.19
C ILE A 75 7.11 -9.11 -6.26
N ILE A 76 6.40 -10.07 -5.67
CA ILE A 76 5.36 -9.84 -4.67
C ILE A 76 5.95 -10.16 -3.31
N VAL A 77 5.89 -9.21 -2.37
CA VAL A 77 6.38 -9.40 -0.99
C VAL A 77 5.26 -9.08 -0.02
N GLY A 78 4.87 -10.06 0.80
CA GLY A 78 3.92 -9.87 1.91
C GLY A 78 2.53 -9.37 1.50
N CYS A 79 2.07 -9.64 0.26
CA CYS A 79 0.74 -9.23 -0.18
C CYS A 79 0.04 -10.31 -1.02
N ASN A 80 -1.30 -10.34 -0.90
CA ASN A 80 -2.16 -11.28 -1.64
C ASN A 80 -3.07 -10.53 -2.61
N PRO A 81 -2.60 -10.16 -3.82
CA PRO A 81 -3.39 -9.36 -4.73
C PRO A 81 -4.57 -10.14 -5.33
N THR A 82 -4.56 -11.48 -5.33
CA THR A 82 -5.72 -12.25 -5.80
C THR A 82 -6.97 -11.92 -4.98
N GLU A 83 -6.84 -11.82 -3.66
CA GLU A 83 -7.95 -11.50 -2.76
C GLU A 83 -8.08 -9.98 -2.55
N GLY A 84 -6.97 -9.26 -2.38
CA GLY A 84 -6.98 -7.83 -2.05
C GLY A 84 -7.13 -6.90 -3.25
N HIS A 85 -6.64 -7.29 -4.43
CA HIS A 85 -6.62 -6.46 -5.64
C HIS A 85 -6.89 -7.29 -6.93
N PRO A 86 -8.07 -7.93 -7.07
CA PRO A 86 -8.29 -8.98 -8.08
C PRO A 86 -8.04 -8.54 -9.55
N VAL A 87 -8.31 -7.26 -9.86
CA VAL A 87 -8.07 -6.70 -11.20
C VAL A 87 -6.58 -6.60 -11.50
N LEU A 88 -5.76 -6.17 -10.53
CA LEU A 88 -4.30 -6.15 -10.65
C LEU A 88 -3.75 -7.57 -10.80
N ALA A 89 -4.20 -8.50 -9.95
CA ALA A 89 -3.80 -9.91 -10.03
C ALA A 89 -4.12 -10.51 -11.40
N THR A 90 -5.26 -10.18 -11.99
CA THR A 90 -5.63 -10.64 -13.35
C THR A 90 -4.65 -10.15 -14.41
N ARG A 91 -4.17 -8.90 -14.30
CA ARG A 91 -3.17 -8.35 -15.23
C ARG A 91 -1.82 -9.06 -15.08
N ILE A 92 -1.36 -9.30 -13.85
CA ILE A 92 -0.13 -10.05 -13.57
C ILE A 92 -0.25 -11.48 -14.09
N LYS A 93 -1.35 -12.18 -13.79
CA LYS A 93 -1.62 -13.54 -14.28
C LYS A 93 -1.61 -13.63 -15.81
N ARG A 94 -2.19 -12.63 -16.49
CA ARG A 94 -2.19 -12.54 -17.95
C ARG A 94 -0.78 -12.34 -18.50
N ALA A 95 -0.02 -11.40 -17.94
CA ALA A 95 1.34 -11.10 -18.39
C ALA A 95 2.27 -12.29 -18.18
N HIS A 96 2.20 -12.95 -17.02
CA HIS A 96 2.93 -14.17 -16.73
C HIS A 96 2.60 -15.29 -17.74
N LYS A 97 1.31 -15.53 -18.00
CA LYS A 97 0.85 -16.61 -18.89
C LYS A 97 1.14 -16.35 -20.38
N LEU A 98 0.94 -15.12 -20.87
CA LEU A 98 0.93 -14.81 -22.30
C LEU A 98 2.17 -14.06 -22.79
N HIS A 99 2.91 -13.42 -21.89
CA HIS A 99 4.03 -12.52 -22.24
C HIS A 99 5.35 -12.95 -21.61
N GLY A 100 5.39 -14.11 -20.95
CA GLY A 100 6.62 -14.68 -20.38
C GLY A 100 7.18 -13.90 -19.18
N GLN A 101 6.39 -12.98 -18.60
CA GLN A 101 6.77 -12.25 -17.39
C GLN A 101 7.07 -13.23 -16.27
N LYS A 102 8.22 -13.06 -15.60
CA LYS A 102 8.59 -13.86 -14.42
C LYS A 102 7.87 -13.37 -13.17
N LEU A 103 7.55 -14.29 -12.27
CA LEU A 103 6.84 -14.02 -11.04
C LEU A 103 7.57 -14.66 -9.85
N ILE A 104 7.97 -13.83 -8.89
CA ILE A 104 8.48 -14.26 -7.59
C ILE A 104 7.49 -13.84 -6.52
N VAL A 105 7.19 -14.73 -5.59
CA VAL A 105 6.31 -14.45 -4.44
C VAL A 105 7.03 -14.80 -3.15
N ALA A 106 7.23 -13.82 -2.29
CA ALA A 106 7.71 -13.98 -0.92
C ALA A 106 6.56 -13.72 0.06
N ASP A 107 6.03 -14.78 0.66
CA ASP A 107 4.92 -14.71 1.60
C ASP A 107 4.99 -15.89 2.58
N LEU A 108 4.51 -15.69 3.80
CA LEU A 108 4.37 -16.74 4.81
C LEU A 108 3.40 -17.83 4.35
N ARG A 109 2.36 -17.44 3.60
CA ARG A 109 1.30 -18.33 3.13
C ARG A 109 1.45 -18.58 1.64
N LYS A 110 1.19 -19.81 1.22
CA LYS A 110 1.14 -20.17 -0.20
C LYS A 110 -0.22 -19.75 -0.79
N THR A 111 -0.32 -18.51 -1.24
CA THR A 111 -1.51 -17.92 -1.90
C THR A 111 -1.63 -18.35 -3.36
N GLU A 112 -2.74 -18.03 -4.06
CA GLU A 112 -2.89 -18.35 -5.50
C GLU A 112 -1.73 -17.79 -6.35
N MET A 113 -1.26 -16.59 -6.02
CA MET A 113 -0.10 -16.01 -6.74
C MET A 113 1.16 -16.82 -6.50
N ALA A 114 1.38 -17.30 -5.26
CA ALA A 114 2.52 -18.16 -4.93
C ALA A 114 2.46 -19.50 -5.66
N GLU A 115 1.28 -20.12 -5.77
CA GLU A 115 1.09 -21.37 -6.53
C GLU A 115 1.44 -21.21 -8.02
N ARG A 116 1.23 -20.01 -8.57
CA ARG A 116 1.53 -19.67 -9.96
C ARG A 116 2.94 -19.12 -10.18
N SER A 117 3.69 -18.84 -9.11
CA SER A 117 4.98 -18.17 -9.21
C SER A 117 6.08 -19.10 -9.75
N ASP A 118 7.06 -18.52 -10.44
CA ASP A 118 8.28 -19.24 -10.81
C ASP A 118 9.11 -19.58 -9.56
N VAL A 119 9.12 -18.70 -8.56
CA VAL A 119 9.80 -18.89 -7.28
C VAL A 119 8.90 -18.47 -6.13
N PHE A 120 8.67 -19.38 -5.19
CA PHE A 120 8.00 -19.11 -3.93
C PHE A 120 9.01 -19.14 -2.77
N ILE A 121 9.09 -18.05 -2.02
CA ILE A 121 9.91 -17.92 -0.81
C ILE A 121 8.97 -17.83 0.38
N SER A 122 9.17 -18.73 1.36
CA SER A 122 8.39 -18.73 2.60
C SER A 122 9.31 -18.38 3.78
N PRO A 123 9.52 -17.08 4.06
CA PRO A 123 10.37 -16.66 5.17
C PRO A 123 9.69 -16.95 6.52
N LYS A 124 10.45 -16.86 7.61
CA LYS A 124 9.83 -16.83 8.95
C LYS A 124 9.18 -15.47 9.17
N GLN A 125 8.15 -15.44 10.02
CA GLN A 125 7.46 -14.21 10.40
C GLN A 125 8.45 -13.16 10.91
N GLY A 126 8.38 -11.94 10.36
CA GLY A 126 9.20 -10.82 10.78
C GLY A 126 10.67 -10.86 10.31
N THR A 127 11.05 -11.81 9.45
CA THR A 127 12.44 -11.90 8.94
C THR A 127 12.61 -11.26 7.56
N ASP A 128 11.67 -10.40 7.13
CA ASP A 128 11.69 -9.83 5.79
C ASP A 128 12.97 -9.05 5.47
N GLN A 129 13.39 -8.24 6.44
CA GLN A 129 14.63 -7.48 6.31
C GLN A 129 15.87 -8.37 6.17
N VAL A 130 15.91 -9.53 6.83
CA VAL A 130 17.08 -10.41 6.81
C VAL A 130 17.31 -10.99 5.42
N TRP A 131 16.26 -11.52 4.78
CA TRP A 131 16.41 -12.14 3.46
C TRP A 131 16.50 -11.11 2.34
N LEU A 132 15.94 -9.91 2.51
CA LEU A 132 16.12 -8.80 1.55
C LEU A 132 17.56 -8.27 1.52
N MET A 133 18.34 -8.48 2.59
CA MET A 133 19.74 -8.03 2.71
C MET A 133 20.77 -9.15 2.51
N ALA A 134 20.34 -10.40 2.29
CA ALA A 134 21.21 -11.56 2.12
C ALA A 134 21.70 -11.70 0.67
#